data_AF-A0A8S3RT85-F1
#
_entry.id   AF-A0A8S3RT85-F1
#
_cell.length_a   1.000
_cell.length_b   1.000
_cell.length_c   1.000
_cell.angle_alpha   90.00
_cell.angle_beta   90.00
_cell.angle_gamma   90.00
#
_symmetry.space_group_name_H-M   'P 1'
#
loop_
_entity.id
_entity.type
_entity.pdbx_description
1 polymer ?
#
loop_
_entity_poly.entity_id
_entity_poly.type
_entity_poly.pdbx_seq_one_letter_code
_entity_poly.pdbx_strand_id
1 'polypeptide(L)'
;MFYLFSTIQGYNLVYWNCWQNISITLPPTKLTHYIGTVLHKGQRYKISMAAITKIGMGPMTEQLSTYSACGNDVFLRGNETYDRIYSPHFSQGYYEPDVACHWTVSVPQGQRLKITFDSVNLGSGLCNYDFLKINGVNYCTPPSKYILSKTDTVTVIFYSTPGDGKKPGGFHLMAEVEARTIRKSIFPDNSPRNISVKTNIPGLFVVTWKPPEDRDQSTYKYRIKYRVYPEIVQQVVTLPSHPCGGNITVDGPGKITNLPSFGTYERDVICRWNFSGKDGKHLLFMITKLNLEPSSDCQNDFVAIGSAGRFCAQDQNGTTINTGENQMTVLFSSNMEDERTGFELQYNVL
;
A
#
# COMPACT_ATOMS: atom_id res chain seq x y z
N MET A 1 14.81 -47.46 -12.19
CA MET A 1 15.63 -46.26 -12.44
C MET A 1 15.23 -45.25 -11.38
N PHE A 2 16.05 -45.06 -10.35
CA PHE A 2 15.71 -44.19 -9.20
C PHE A 2 15.93 -42.73 -9.59
N TYR A 3 14.87 -41.92 -9.62
CA TYR A 3 15.01 -40.47 -9.67
C TYR A 3 15.39 -39.98 -8.28
N LEU A 4 16.68 -39.68 -8.08
CA LEU A 4 17.15 -38.91 -6.94
C LEU A 4 16.55 -37.50 -7.06
N PHE A 5 15.52 -37.19 -6.27
CA PHE A 5 15.08 -35.81 -6.07
C PHE A 5 16.21 -35.06 -5.35
N SER A 6 17.06 -34.37 -6.12
CA SER A 6 18.09 -33.53 -5.53
C SER A 6 17.44 -32.26 -4.98
N THR A 7 17.64 -31.99 -3.69
CA THR A 7 17.17 -30.77 -3.03
C THR A 7 17.80 -29.54 -3.69
N ILE A 8 16.96 -28.60 -4.13
CA ILE A 8 17.42 -27.31 -4.69
C ILE A 8 18.25 -26.57 -3.64
N GLN A 9 19.49 -26.27 -3.99
CA GLN A 9 20.47 -25.54 -3.18
C GLN A 9 20.51 -24.04 -3.53
N GLY A 10 19.83 -23.63 -4.60
CA GLY A 10 19.74 -22.23 -5.02
C GLY A 10 19.27 -22.10 -6.46
N TYR A 11 19.27 -20.87 -6.96
CA TYR A 11 18.96 -20.55 -8.34
C TYR A 11 20.07 -19.72 -8.93
N ASN A 12 20.43 -19.97 -10.18
CA ASN A 12 21.30 -19.10 -10.93
C ASN A 12 20.46 -18.26 -11.88
N LEU A 13 20.42 -16.96 -11.63
CA LEU A 13 19.80 -15.98 -12.49
C LEU A 13 20.87 -15.41 -13.42
N VAL A 14 20.65 -15.53 -14.73
CA VAL A 14 21.50 -14.90 -15.73
C VAL A 14 20.69 -13.84 -16.44
N TYR A 15 21.24 -12.63 -16.55
CA TYR A 15 20.67 -11.61 -17.40
C TYR A 15 21.72 -10.89 -18.23
N TRP A 16 21.37 -10.62 -19.48
CA TRP A 16 22.20 -9.89 -20.44
C TRP A 16 21.67 -8.48 -20.63
N ASN A 17 22.53 -7.47 -20.43
CA ASN A 17 22.22 -6.04 -20.59
C ASN A 17 22.89 -5.42 -21.82
N CYS A 18 22.94 -6.15 -22.95
CA CYS A 18 23.64 -5.79 -24.19
C CYS A 18 25.18 -5.80 -24.15
N TRP A 19 25.81 -5.54 -22.99
CA TRP A 19 27.27 -5.37 -22.88
C TRP A 19 27.93 -6.45 -22.03
N GLN A 20 27.18 -7.00 -21.06
CA GLN A 20 27.68 -7.98 -20.13
C GLN A 20 26.62 -9.02 -19.80
N ASN A 21 27.05 -10.27 -19.64
CA ASN A 21 26.26 -11.31 -19.00
C ASN A 21 26.52 -11.25 -17.50
N ILE A 22 25.49 -10.97 -16.72
CA ILE A 22 25.55 -10.96 -15.27
C ILE A 22 24.91 -12.25 -14.78
N SER A 23 25.65 -13.01 -13.99
CA SER A 23 25.16 -14.24 -13.34
C SER A 23 25.16 -14.04 -11.83
N ILE A 24 24.01 -14.31 -11.21
CA ILE A 24 23.78 -14.15 -9.78
C ILE A 24 23.30 -15.48 -9.22
N THR A 25 23.88 -15.91 -8.11
CA THR A 25 23.39 -17.07 -7.36
C THR A 25 22.48 -16.59 -6.23
N LEU A 26 21.23 -17.03 -6.27
CA LEU A 26 20.21 -16.76 -5.28
C LEU A 26 20.08 -17.98 -4.35
N PRO A 27 19.96 -17.76 -3.02
CA PRO A 27 19.69 -18.87 -2.10
C PRO A 27 18.31 -19.48 -2.38
N PRO A 28 18.07 -20.73 -2.00
CA PRO A 28 16.85 -21.46 -2.36
C PRO A 28 15.59 -20.85 -1.72
N THR A 29 15.76 -20.04 -0.66
CA THR A 29 14.71 -19.28 0.02
C THR A 29 14.37 -17.94 -0.64
N LYS A 30 15.18 -17.46 -1.60
CA LYS A 30 14.97 -16.14 -2.23
C LYS A 30 14.20 -16.29 -3.54
N LEU A 31 12.88 -16.26 -3.42
CA LEU A 31 11.93 -16.40 -4.53
C LEU A 31 11.76 -15.13 -5.39
N THR A 32 12.31 -13.99 -4.94
CA THR A 32 12.22 -12.71 -5.66
C THR A 32 13.57 -11.99 -5.65
N HIS A 33 13.94 -11.43 -6.80
CA HIS A 33 15.16 -10.64 -6.97
C HIS A 33 14.89 -9.46 -7.90
N TYR A 34 15.23 -8.26 -7.43
CA TYR A 34 15.08 -7.04 -8.21
C TYR A 34 16.37 -6.75 -8.99
N ILE A 35 16.25 -6.65 -10.31
CA ILE A 35 17.35 -6.22 -11.18
C ILE A 35 17.36 -4.69 -11.19
N GLY A 36 18.39 -4.08 -10.62
CA GLY A 36 18.55 -2.62 -10.62
C GLY A 36 18.84 -2.10 -12.03
N THR A 37 17.96 -1.24 -12.54
CA THR A 37 18.01 -0.72 -13.92
C THR A 37 18.63 0.67 -14.03
N VAL A 38 19.07 1.24 -12.91
CA VAL A 38 19.44 2.65 -12.76
C VAL A 38 20.54 3.09 -13.73
N LEU A 39 21.47 2.19 -14.06
CA LEU A 39 22.61 2.47 -14.96
C LEU A 39 22.29 2.23 -16.45
N HIS A 40 21.18 1.56 -16.76
CA HIS A 40 20.87 1.06 -18.11
C HIS A 40 19.37 1.17 -18.41
N LYS A 41 18.80 2.36 -18.23
CA LYS A 41 17.37 2.67 -18.49
C LYS A 41 17.00 2.40 -19.95
N GLY A 42 15.94 1.63 -20.21
CA GLY A 42 15.40 1.40 -21.56
C GLY A 42 16.11 0.34 -22.41
N GLN A 43 17.01 -0.46 -21.85
CA GLN A 43 17.66 -1.58 -22.57
C GLN A 43 16.87 -2.88 -22.46
N ARG A 44 16.96 -3.76 -23.47
CA ARG A 44 16.37 -5.10 -23.44
C ARG A 44 17.22 -6.05 -22.61
N TYR A 45 16.64 -6.57 -21.54
CA TYR A 45 17.22 -7.63 -20.73
C TYR A 45 16.75 -8.97 -21.28
N LYS A 46 17.70 -9.88 -21.49
CA LYS A 46 17.43 -11.31 -21.73
C LYS A 46 17.71 -12.04 -20.44
N ILE A 47 16.70 -12.67 -19.85
CA ILE A 47 16.74 -13.26 -18.52
C ILE A 47 16.49 -14.77 -18.64
N SER A 48 17.34 -15.56 -18.03
CA SER A 48 17.16 -17.00 -17.88
C SER A 48 17.51 -17.43 -16.46
N MET A 49 16.91 -18.51 -15.99
CA MET A 49 17.18 -19.03 -14.65
C MET A 49 17.40 -20.55 -14.69
N ALA A 50 18.26 -21.06 -13.82
CA ALA A 50 18.44 -22.50 -13.64
C ALA A 50 18.45 -22.84 -12.15
N ALA A 51 17.86 -23.96 -11.78
CA ALA A 51 17.96 -24.49 -10.41
C ALA A 51 19.35 -25.11 -10.19
N ILE A 52 19.95 -24.84 -9.03
CA ILE A 52 21.20 -25.46 -8.59
C ILE A 52 20.83 -26.55 -7.60
N THR A 53 21.43 -27.73 -7.74
CA THR A 53 21.22 -28.87 -6.86
C THR A 53 22.56 -29.43 -6.40
N LYS A 54 22.55 -30.40 -5.47
CA LYS A 54 23.77 -31.08 -5.02
C LYS A 54 24.55 -31.79 -6.14
N ILE A 55 23.89 -32.09 -7.26
CA ILE A 55 24.46 -32.80 -8.41
C ILE A 55 24.95 -31.81 -9.49
N GLY A 56 24.61 -30.54 -9.35
CA GLY A 56 24.98 -29.48 -10.29
C GLY A 56 23.81 -28.61 -10.71
N MET A 57 24.05 -27.81 -11.74
CA MET A 57 23.07 -26.89 -12.33
C MET A 57 22.14 -27.63 -13.28
N GLY A 58 20.84 -27.42 -13.11
CA GLY A 58 19.79 -27.95 -13.98
C GLY A 58 19.66 -27.17 -15.31
N PRO A 59 18.68 -27.53 -16.15
CA PRO A 59 18.43 -26.83 -17.40
C PRO A 59 18.03 -25.37 -17.17
N MET A 60 18.45 -24.50 -18.08
CA MET A 60 18.00 -23.10 -18.12
C MET A 60 16.54 -23.03 -18.58
N THR A 61 15.77 -22.10 -18.00
CA THR A 61 14.44 -21.74 -18.49
C THR A 61 14.50 -21.20 -19.91
N GLU A 62 13.34 -21.14 -20.57
CA GLU A 62 13.17 -20.30 -21.74
C GLU A 62 13.56 -18.84 -21.42
N GLN A 63 14.14 -18.17 -22.42
CA GLN A 63 14.68 -16.84 -22.26
C GLN A 63 13.54 -15.81 -22.24
N LEU A 64 13.26 -15.27 -21.07
CA LEU A 64 12.35 -14.15 -20.91
C LEU A 64 13.05 -12.88 -21.37
N SER A 65 12.34 -11.99 -22.09
CA SER A 65 12.89 -10.70 -22.46
C SER A 65 12.02 -9.56 -21.98
N THR A 66 12.60 -8.62 -21.24
CA THR A 66 11.91 -7.42 -20.75
C THR A 66 12.84 -6.23 -20.83
N TYR A 67 12.31 -5.02 -21.01
CA TYR A 67 13.13 -3.81 -21.00
C TYR A 67 13.27 -3.27 -19.57
N SER A 68 14.37 -2.57 -19.32
CA SER A 68 14.68 -2.01 -18.01
C SER A 68 13.59 -1.03 -17.57
N ALA A 69 12.91 -1.37 -16.47
CA ALA A 69 11.86 -0.56 -15.87
C ALA A 69 12.45 0.76 -15.36
N CYS A 70 11.89 1.87 -15.83
CA CYS A 70 12.13 3.21 -15.32
C CYS A 70 11.04 3.60 -14.34
N GLY A 71 11.38 4.52 -13.44
CA GLY A 71 10.48 4.99 -12.39
C GLY A 71 10.63 4.25 -11.08
N ASN A 72 9.94 4.77 -10.07
CA ASN A 72 10.09 4.42 -8.66
C ASN A 72 8.93 5.00 -7.85
N ASP A 73 8.74 4.47 -6.65
CA ASP A 73 7.84 5.06 -5.69
C ASP A 73 8.51 6.24 -4.96
N VAL A 74 7.72 7.27 -4.67
CA VAL A 74 8.16 8.54 -4.10
C VAL A 74 7.14 8.97 -3.05
N PHE A 75 7.62 9.36 -1.87
CA PHE A 75 6.82 9.94 -0.81
C PHE A 75 7.31 11.37 -0.55
N LEU A 76 6.50 12.37 -0.89
CA LEU A 76 6.84 13.79 -0.73
C LEU A 76 6.29 14.36 0.57
N ARG A 77 7.08 15.20 1.24
CA ARG A 77 6.71 15.86 2.50
C ARG A 77 6.85 17.38 2.39
N GLY A 78 6.01 18.11 3.10
CA GLY A 78 6.15 19.57 3.24
C GLY A 78 6.05 20.32 1.90
N ASN A 79 7.11 21.04 1.52
CA ASN A 79 7.20 21.79 0.27
C ASN A 79 8.18 21.15 -0.72
N GLU A 80 8.32 19.82 -0.67
CA GLU A 80 9.19 19.07 -1.58
C GLU A 80 8.62 19.05 -3.00
N THR A 81 9.54 19.11 -3.96
CA THR A 81 9.28 18.95 -5.39
C THR A 81 10.11 17.78 -5.89
N TYR A 82 9.49 16.94 -6.72
CA TYR A 82 10.11 15.82 -7.41
C TYR A 82 10.01 16.03 -8.91
N ASP A 83 11.16 16.26 -9.54
CA ASP A 83 11.31 16.57 -10.96
C ASP A 83 11.89 15.39 -11.77
N ARG A 84 12.04 14.22 -11.16
CA ARG A 84 12.67 13.06 -11.80
C ARG A 84 11.68 12.11 -12.48
N ILE A 85 10.60 12.67 -13.02
CA ILE A 85 9.56 11.96 -13.78
C ILE A 85 9.72 12.33 -15.25
N TYR A 86 10.61 11.63 -15.95
CA TYR A 86 10.90 11.88 -17.36
C TYR A 86 11.14 10.60 -18.14
N SER A 87 10.93 10.65 -19.46
CA SER A 87 11.26 9.55 -20.36
C SER A 87 12.78 9.28 -20.36
N PRO A 88 13.24 8.02 -20.48
CA PRO A 88 14.65 7.75 -20.70
C PRO A 88 15.19 8.60 -21.86
N HIS A 89 16.40 9.15 -21.70
CA HIS A 89 17.05 10.02 -22.68
C HIS A 89 16.33 11.34 -23.00
N PHE A 90 15.39 11.80 -22.16
CA PHE A 90 14.69 13.09 -22.33
C PHE A 90 15.63 14.27 -22.60
N SER A 91 16.76 14.38 -21.89
CA SER A 91 17.75 15.45 -22.08
C SER A 91 18.43 15.43 -23.45
N GLN A 92 18.37 14.30 -24.17
CA GLN A 92 18.88 14.14 -25.53
C GLN A 92 17.78 14.32 -26.59
N GLY A 93 16.54 14.60 -26.18
CA GLY A 93 15.41 14.87 -27.08
C GLY A 93 14.80 13.64 -27.74
N TYR A 94 15.01 12.44 -27.19
CA TYR A 94 14.39 11.21 -27.67
C TYR A 94 14.05 10.25 -26.54
N TYR A 95 13.27 9.22 -26.87
CA TYR A 95 13.02 8.05 -26.04
C TYR A 95 13.11 6.77 -26.89
N GLU A 96 13.34 5.64 -26.24
CA GLU A 96 13.45 4.34 -26.90
C GLU A 96 12.05 3.71 -27.13
N PRO A 97 11.88 2.90 -28.19
CA PRO A 97 10.71 2.06 -28.39
C PRO A 97 10.68 0.90 -27.38
N ASP A 98 9.51 0.28 -27.19
CA ASP A 98 9.32 -0.88 -26.31
C ASP A 98 9.73 -0.62 -24.83
N VAL A 99 9.37 0.56 -24.33
CA VAL A 99 9.71 1.00 -22.96
C VAL A 99 8.43 1.18 -22.14
N ALA A 100 8.44 0.66 -20.93
CA ALA A 100 7.44 0.95 -19.91
C ALA A 100 8.11 1.50 -18.64
N CYS A 101 7.62 2.63 -18.13
CA CYS A 101 8.00 3.18 -16.84
C CYS A 101 6.80 3.24 -15.90
N HIS A 102 7.04 3.17 -14.59
CA HIS A 102 6.02 3.30 -13.56
C HIS A 102 6.52 4.14 -12.38
N TRP A 103 5.76 5.17 -12.01
CA TRP A 103 5.97 5.95 -10.79
C TRP A 103 4.69 5.98 -9.95
N THR A 104 4.87 5.85 -8.63
CA THR A 104 3.85 6.19 -7.64
C THR A 104 4.34 7.37 -6.84
N VAL A 105 3.61 8.48 -6.85
CA VAL A 105 3.92 9.65 -6.02
C VAL A 105 2.84 9.80 -4.98
N SER A 106 3.24 9.85 -3.71
CA SER A 106 2.34 9.95 -2.57
C SER A 106 2.73 11.11 -1.65
N VAL A 107 1.75 11.69 -0.96
CA VAL A 107 1.90 12.74 0.05
C VAL A 107 1.17 12.34 1.33
N PRO A 108 1.43 13.00 2.48
CA PRO A 108 0.62 12.81 3.67
C PRO A 108 -0.88 13.00 3.41
N GLN A 109 -1.69 12.22 4.12
CA GLN A 109 -3.15 12.26 4.02
C GLN A 109 -3.67 13.70 4.20
N GLY A 110 -4.64 14.09 3.36
CA GLY A 110 -5.22 15.44 3.37
C GLY A 110 -4.46 16.47 2.53
N GLN A 111 -3.27 16.14 2.02
CA GLN A 111 -2.57 16.94 1.02
C GLN A 111 -2.92 16.51 -0.39
N ARG A 112 -2.57 17.36 -1.36
CA ARG A 112 -2.74 17.09 -2.79
C ARG A 112 -1.42 17.27 -3.50
N LEU A 113 -1.25 16.52 -4.56
CA LEU A 113 -0.16 16.64 -5.49
C LEU A 113 -0.58 17.56 -6.64
N LYS A 114 0.31 18.47 -6.99
CA LYS A 114 0.25 19.20 -8.25
C LYS A 114 1.27 18.58 -9.19
N ILE A 115 0.78 18.02 -10.29
CA ILE A 115 1.62 17.46 -11.36
C ILE A 115 1.68 18.48 -12.49
N THR A 116 2.84 19.11 -12.64
CA THR A 116 3.11 20.09 -13.69
C THR A 116 3.66 19.39 -14.92
N PHE A 117 3.11 19.71 -16.09
CA PHE A 117 3.61 19.23 -17.38
C PHE A 117 4.62 20.23 -17.91
N ASP A 118 5.90 19.94 -17.76
CA ASP A 118 6.95 20.79 -18.32
C ASP A 118 7.11 20.53 -19.83
N SER A 119 7.15 19.24 -20.21
CA SER A 119 7.15 18.82 -21.60
C SER A 119 6.45 17.47 -21.76
N VAL A 120 5.60 17.33 -22.78
CA VAL A 120 5.08 16.04 -23.24
C VAL A 120 4.96 16.07 -24.76
N ASN A 121 5.74 15.24 -25.43
CA ASN A 121 5.72 15.05 -26.87
C ASN A 121 5.98 13.57 -27.18
N LEU A 122 4.90 12.77 -27.18
CA LEU A 122 4.97 11.31 -27.33
C LEU A 122 4.32 10.86 -28.64
N GLY A 123 4.62 11.53 -29.74
CA GLY A 123 4.07 11.21 -31.05
C GLY A 123 2.65 11.73 -31.29
N SER A 124 2.15 11.60 -32.51
CA SER A 124 0.89 12.19 -32.97
C SER A 124 -0.26 11.17 -33.03
N GLY A 125 -1.49 11.57 -32.68
CA GLY A 125 -2.70 10.75 -32.79
C GLY A 125 -3.58 10.75 -31.53
N LEU A 126 -4.34 9.67 -31.33
CA LEU A 126 -5.26 9.43 -30.20
C LEU A 126 -4.56 8.89 -28.93
N CYS A 127 -3.24 9.01 -28.81
CA CYS A 127 -2.44 8.44 -27.70
C CYS A 127 -2.59 6.92 -27.53
N ASN A 128 -2.78 6.20 -28.64
CA ASN A 128 -2.98 4.74 -28.66
C ASN A 128 -1.68 3.94 -28.73
N TYR A 129 -0.59 4.60 -29.12
CA TYR A 129 0.72 3.97 -29.26
C TYR A 129 1.59 4.34 -28.05
N ASP A 130 2.10 5.57 -28.05
CA ASP A 130 2.97 6.07 -26.98
C ASP A 130 2.17 7.02 -26.09
N PHE A 131 2.18 6.77 -24.78
CA PHE A 131 1.38 7.54 -23.85
C PHE A 131 1.95 7.59 -22.44
N LEU A 132 1.62 8.68 -21.75
CA LEU A 132 1.60 8.79 -20.30
C LEU A 132 0.19 8.48 -19.80
N LYS A 133 0.03 7.47 -18.96
CA LYS A 133 -1.20 7.23 -18.22
C LYS A 133 -1.05 7.80 -16.82
N ILE A 134 -1.85 8.82 -16.49
CA ILE A 134 -1.88 9.42 -15.14
C ILE A 134 -3.25 9.15 -14.53
N ASN A 135 -3.28 8.44 -13.40
CA ASN A 135 -4.52 8.02 -12.72
C ASN A 135 -5.57 7.40 -13.67
N GLY A 136 -5.10 6.56 -14.59
CA GLY A 136 -5.97 5.84 -15.55
C GLY A 136 -6.26 6.59 -16.86
N VAL A 137 -5.90 7.87 -16.99
CA VAL A 137 -6.15 8.67 -18.20
C VAL A 137 -4.88 8.77 -19.05
N ASN A 138 -4.99 8.50 -20.36
CA ASN A 138 -3.88 8.55 -21.30
C ASN A 138 -3.64 9.96 -21.85
N TYR A 139 -2.36 10.34 -21.98
CA TYR A 139 -1.87 11.60 -22.50
C TYR A 139 -0.66 11.36 -23.41
N CYS A 140 -0.66 11.92 -24.60
CA CYS A 140 0.51 11.97 -25.50
C CYS A 140 0.96 13.42 -25.78
N THR A 141 0.15 14.38 -25.35
CA THR A 141 0.42 15.82 -25.29
C THR A 141 -0.09 16.37 -23.95
N PRO A 142 0.35 17.56 -23.52
CA PRO A 142 -0.09 18.13 -22.24
C PRO A 142 -1.56 18.54 -22.32
N PRO A 143 -2.43 18.09 -21.38
CA PRO A 143 -3.84 18.49 -21.37
C PRO A 143 -4.05 19.93 -20.87
N SER A 144 -3.10 20.43 -20.05
CA SER A 144 -3.06 21.77 -19.46
C SER A 144 -1.67 21.98 -18.82
N LYS A 145 -1.44 23.14 -18.19
CA LYS A 145 -0.16 23.40 -17.49
C LYS A 145 0.11 22.44 -16.33
N TYR A 146 -0.93 22.04 -15.59
CA TYR A 146 -0.82 21.12 -14.46
C TYR A 146 -2.15 20.43 -14.16
N ILE A 147 -2.09 19.28 -13.50
CA ILE A 147 -3.25 18.64 -12.89
C ILE A 147 -3.10 18.61 -11.37
N LEU A 148 -4.23 18.73 -10.66
CA LEU A 148 -4.28 18.52 -9.22
C LEU A 148 -4.82 17.12 -8.95
N SER A 149 -4.16 16.40 -8.06
CA SER A 149 -4.62 15.10 -7.63
C SER A 149 -5.94 15.20 -6.87
N LYS A 150 -6.80 14.20 -7.06
CA LYS A 150 -8.03 14.04 -6.28
C LYS A 150 -7.76 13.37 -4.93
N THR A 151 -6.73 12.53 -4.91
CA THR A 151 -6.23 11.70 -3.81
C THR A 151 -4.85 12.20 -3.36
N ASP A 152 -4.36 11.67 -2.25
CA ASP A 152 -3.00 11.85 -1.75
C ASP A 152 -1.94 11.08 -2.56
N THR A 153 -2.37 10.24 -3.50
CA THR A 153 -1.51 9.44 -4.37
C THR A 153 -1.81 9.69 -5.85
N VAL A 154 -0.77 9.72 -6.68
CA VAL A 154 -0.82 9.77 -8.14
C VAL A 154 0.03 8.66 -8.73
N THR A 155 -0.53 7.90 -9.68
CA THR A 155 0.21 6.91 -10.47
C THR A 155 0.50 7.49 -11.86
N VAL A 156 1.75 7.41 -12.30
CA VAL A 156 2.21 7.80 -13.63
C VAL A 156 2.83 6.60 -14.31
N ILE A 157 2.29 6.21 -15.46
CA ILE A 157 2.83 5.13 -16.30
C ILE A 157 3.23 5.72 -17.63
N PHE A 158 4.46 5.48 -18.07
CA PHE A 158 4.84 5.73 -19.46
C PHE A 158 4.85 4.42 -20.21
N TYR A 159 4.31 4.42 -21.43
CA TYR A 159 4.37 3.30 -22.34
C TYR A 159 4.77 3.80 -23.73
N SER A 160 5.72 3.10 -24.35
CA SER A 160 6.17 3.30 -25.73
C SER A 160 6.04 1.98 -26.45
N THR A 161 5.29 1.95 -27.56
CA THR A 161 5.15 0.72 -28.37
C THR A 161 6.48 0.26 -28.95
N PRO A 162 6.58 -1.04 -29.30
CA PRO A 162 7.68 -1.55 -30.10
C PRO A 162 7.82 -0.80 -31.44
N GLY A 163 9.04 -0.68 -31.92
CA GLY A 163 9.38 0.00 -33.16
C GLY A 163 10.89 0.02 -33.38
N ASP A 164 11.29 0.39 -34.58
CA ASP A 164 12.71 0.46 -34.95
C ASP A 164 13.26 1.87 -34.73
N GLY A 165 14.32 1.97 -33.92
CA GLY A 165 15.06 3.21 -33.71
C GLY A 165 14.44 4.17 -32.69
N LYS A 166 15.17 5.25 -32.42
CA LYS A 166 14.84 6.28 -31.41
C LYS A 166 13.64 7.11 -31.84
N LYS A 167 12.68 7.31 -30.92
CA LYS A 167 11.50 8.14 -31.14
C LYS A 167 11.78 9.58 -30.67
N PRO A 168 11.55 10.61 -31.50
CA PRO A 168 11.84 11.99 -31.13
C PRO A 168 10.86 12.50 -30.06
N GLY A 169 11.33 13.40 -29.19
CA GLY A 169 10.54 14.00 -28.12
C GLY A 169 10.77 13.33 -26.78
N GLY A 170 9.70 13.05 -26.05
CA GLY A 170 9.74 12.53 -24.68
C GLY A 170 8.82 13.31 -23.74
N PHE A 171 9.01 13.13 -22.44
CA PHE A 171 8.28 13.88 -21.44
C PHE A 171 9.13 14.23 -20.22
N HIS A 172 8.71 15.28 -19.52
CA HIS A 172 9.18 15.68 -18.22
C HIS A 172 8.02 16.26 -17.42
N LEU A 173 7.78 15.67 -16.25
CA LEU A 173 6.77 16.08 -15.29
C LEU A 173 7.45 16.43 -13.97
N MET A 174 6.86 17.39 -13.27
CA MET A 174 7.25 17.73 -11.90
C MET A 174 6.06 17.49 -10.97
N ALA A 175 6.28 16.74 -9.90
CA ALA A 175 5.30 16.52 -8.85
C ALA A 175 5.70 17.34 -7.62
N GLU A 176 4.80 18.17 -7.12
CA GLU A 176 5.02 18.94 -5.90
C GLU A 176 3.80 18.81 -4.98
N VAL A 177 4.03 18.95 -3.67
CA VAL A 177 2.91 19.16 -2.75
C VAL A 177 2.23 20.47 -3.13
N GLU A 178 0.91 20.47 -3.28
CA GLU A 178 0.14 21.68 -3.55
C GLU A 178 0.29 22.63 -2.35
N ALA A 179 1.27 23.53 -2.43
CA ALA A 179 1.41 24.63 -1.51
C ALA A 179 0.16 25.50 -1.65
N ARG A 180 -0.72 25.45 -0.65
CA ARG A 180 -1.77 26.45 -0.49
C ARG A 180 -1.09 27.79 -0.26
N THR A 181 -0.78 28.51 -1.33
CA THR A 181 -0.60 29.95 -1.22
C THR A 181 -1.95 30.47 -0.76
N ILE A 182 -2.07 30.78 0.53
CA ILE A 182 -3.07 31.74 0.98
C ILE A 182 -2.69 33.01 0.22
N ARG A 183 -3.23 33.20 -0.98
CA ARG A 183 -3.19 34.52 -1.61
C ARG A 183 -3.88 35.39 -0.58
N LYS A 184 -3.11 36.23 0.09
CA LYS A 184 -3.56 37.44 0.74
C LYS A 184 -4.22 38.23 -0.38
N SER A 185 -5.48 37.90 -0.69
CA SER A 185 -6.23 38.66 -1.67
C SER A 185 -6.28 40.05 -1.10
N ILE A 186 -5.81 40.99 -1.93
CA ILE A 186 -6.02 42.41 -1.80
C ILE A 186 -7.53 42.59 -1.71
N PHE A 187 -8.09 42.44 -0.52
CA PHE A 187 -9.42 42.92 -0.23
C PHE A 187 -9.22 44.39 0.15
N PRO A 188 -9.92 45.33 -0.51
CA PRO A 188 -9.92 46.72 -0.11
C PRO A 188 -10.35 46.82 1.37
N ASP A 189 -9.82 47.82 2.05
CA ASP A 189 -9.72 48.06 3.50
C ASP A 189 -11.04 48.04 4.33
N ASN A 190 -12.15 47.60 3.75
CA ASN A 190 -13.47 47.47 4.37
C ASN A 190 -13.82 46.02 4.75
N SER A 191 -12.83 45.12 4.80
CA SER A 191 -13.04 43.76 5.26
C SER A 191 -13.27 43.74 6.78
N PRO A 192 -14.19 42.90 7.32
CA PRO A 192 -14.40 42.80 8.75
C PRO A 192 -13.08 42.47 9.45
N ARG A 193 -12.59 43.37 10.31
CA ARG A 193 -11.26 43.25 10.92
C ARG A 193 -11.16 42.16 11.99
N ASN A 194 -12.30 41.54 12.36
CA ASN A 194 -12.40 40.54 13.42
C ASN A 194 -13.24 39.33 12.98
N ILE A 195 -12.83 38.64 11.92
CA ILE A 195 -13.42 37.33 11.58
C ILE A 195 -12.81 36.28 12.50
N SER A 196 -13.59 35.74 13.43
CA SER A 196 -13.20 34.59 14.24
C SER A 196 -13.97 33.35 13.80
N VAL A 197 -13.25 32.27 13.56
CA VAL A 197 -13.82 30.94 13.35
C VAL A 197 -13.64 30.16 14.65
N LYS A 198 -14.74 29.77 15.29
CA LYS A 198 -14.71 28.90 16.48
C LYS A 198 -15.38 27.56 16.14
N THR A 199 -14.84 26.47 16.67
CA THR A 199 -15.43 25.14 16.55
C THR A 199 -15.08 24.26 17.74
N ASN A 200 -16.09 23.57 18.27
CA ASN A 200 -15.96 22.44 19.20
C ASN A 200 -16.68 21.19 18.65
N ILE A 201 -17.27 21.27 17.45
CA ILE A 201 -18.10 20.23 16.85
C ILE A 201 -17.63 20.04 15.39
N PRO A 202 -17.20 18.82 15.01
CA PRO A 202 -16.89 18.47 13.62
C PRO A 202 -18.07 18.82 12.68
N GLY A 203 -17.77 19.41 11.52
CA GLY A 203 -18.73 19.69 10.44
C GLY A 203 -19.46 21.02 10.57
N LEU A 204 -19.46 21.63 11.76
CA LEU A 204 -20.07 22.93 12.03
C LEU A 204 -19.00 23.97 12.33
N PHE A 205 -18.82 24.93 11.42
CA PHE A 205 -17.96 26.09 11.64
C PHE A 205 -18.83 27.33 11.84
N VAL A 206 -18.64 28.00 12.98
CA VAL A 206 -19.32 29.27 13.26
C VAL A 206 -18.38 30.39 12.86
N VAL A 207 -18.75 31.11 11.80
CA VAL A 207 -18.03 32.31 11.36
C VAL A 207 -18.68 33.50 12.05
N THR A 208 -17.94 34.15 12.95
CA THR A 208 -18.38 35.40 13.59
C THR A 208 -17.56 36.55 13.01
N TRP A 209 -18.22 37.66 12.67
CA TRP A 209 -17.53 38.88 12.25
C TRP A 209 -18.17 40.11 12.90
N LYS A 210 -17.37 41.14 13.12
CA LYS A 210 -17.84 42.47 13.55
C LYS A 210 -17.90 43.42 12.34
N PRO A 211 -18.95 44.26 12.23
CA PRO A 211 -18.99 45.31 11.23
C PRO A 211 -17.82 46.31 11.43
N PRO A 212 -17.39 47.03 10.38
CA PRO A 212 -16.40 48.10 10.51
C PRO A 212 -16.85 49.16 11.54
N GLU A 213 -15.91 49.76 12.28
CA GLU A 213 -16.20 50.65 13.42
C GLU A 213 -16.71 52.06 13.06
N ASP A 214 -17.24 52.28 11.85
CA ASP A 214 -17.71 53.62 11.44
C ASP A 214 -19.05 53.58 10.68
N ARG A 215 -20.04 54.25 11.28
CA ARG A 215 -21.30 54.86 10.79
C ARG A 215 -22.47 54.01 10.24
N ASP A 216 -23.58 54.18 10.98
CA ASP A 216 -24.96 54.40 10.55
C ASP A 216 -25.53 53.55 9.39
N GLN A 217 -26.43 52.63 9.78
CA GLN A 217 -27.53 52.08 8.99
C GLN A 217 -27.24 51.58 7.56
N SER A 218 -26.01 51.18 7.25
CA SER A 218 -25.70 50.56 5.97
C SER A 218 -25.84 49.03 6.06
N THR A 219 -26.71 48.45 5.24
CA THR A 219 -26.76 46.99 5.02
C THR A 219 -25.51 46.54 4.27
N TYR A 220 -24.64 45.77 4.91
CA TYR A 220 -23.43 45.20 4.29
C TYR A 220 -23.73 43.86 3.60
N LYS A 221 -23.26 43.68 2.36
CA LYS A 221 -23.31 42.40 1.64
C LYS A 221 -21.94 41.74 1.62
N TYR A 222 -21.80 40.62 2.33
CA TYR A 222 -20.58 39.82 2.35
C TYR A 222 -20.73 38.60 1.43
N ARG A 223 -19.64 38.22 0.75
CA ARG A 223 -19.58 37.01 -0.07
C ARG A 223 -18.62 36.01 0.57
N ILE A 224 -19.16 35.08 1.34
CA ILE A 224 -18.37 34.02 1.99
C ILE A 224 -18.17 32.91 0.96
N LYS A 225 -16.92 32.66 0.56
CA LYS A 225 -16.55 31.46 -0.18
C LYS A 225 -15.83 30.53 0.78
N TYR A 226 -16.48 29.43 1.15
CA TYR A 226 -15.89 28.38 1.97
C TYR A 226 -15.87 27.07 1.18
N ARG A 227 -14.89 26.23 1.48
CA ARG A 227 -14.80 24.86 0.99
C ARG A 227 -14.60 23.98 2.21
N VAL A 228 -15.67 23.32 2.63
CA VAL A 228 -15.57 22.20 3.56
C VAL A 228 -15.01 21.06 2.71
N TYR A 229 -13.73 20.72 2.90
CA TYR A 229 -13.31 19.39 2.48
C TYR A 229 -14.23 18.41 3.21
N PRO A 230 -14.57 17.26 2.61
CA PRO A 230 -15.22 16.25 3.42
C PRO A 230 -14.41 16.16 4.70
N GLU A 231 -15.10 16.33 5.83
CA GLU A 231 -14.77 15.47 6.93
C GLU A 231 -14.64 14.12 6.25
N ILE A 232 -13.41 13.58 6.23
CA ILE A 232 -13.30 12.20 6.62
C ILE A 232 -14.24 12.19 7.81
N VAL A 233 -15.43 11.62 7.63
CA VAL A 233 -16.12 11.04 8.76
C VAL A 233 -14.94 10.36 9.39
N GLN A 234 -14.44 10.91 10.49
CA GLN A 234 -13.88 10.03 11.44
C GLN A 234 -15.14 9.21 11.80
N GLN A 235 -15.46 8.20 10.97
CA GLN A 235 -15.12 6.86 11.33
C GLN A 235 -13.81 7.09 12.04
N VAL A 236 -13.93 7.30 13.36
CA VAL A 236 -13.31 6.39 14.29
C VAL A 236 -12.84 5.27 13.40
N VAL A 237 -11.57 5.35 13.02
CA VAL A 237 -10.95 4.16 12.49
C VAL A 237 -10.85 3.32 13.76
N THR A 238 -11.99 2.79 14.26
CA THR A 238 -12.20 1.38 14.10
C THR A 238 -11.68 1.13 12.72
N LEU A 239 -10.44 0.66 12.70
CA LEU A 239 -9.99 -0.28 11.70
C LEU A 239 -11.24 -1.07 11.28
N PRO A 240 -11.39 -1.56 10.04
CA PRO A 240 -12.13 -2.80 9.96
C PRO A 240 -11.55 -3.62 11.10
N SER A 241 -12.35 -3.90 12.13
CA SER A 241 -12.07 -5.05 12.95
C SER A 241 -11.81 -6.05 11.85
N HIS A 242 -10.58 -6.53 11.73
CA HIS A 242 -10.41 -7.85 11.15
C HIS A 242 -11.61 -8.63 11.69
N PRO A 243 -12.48 -9.22 10.84
CA PRO A 243 -13.86 -9.58 11.20
C PRO A 243 -13.97 -10.57 12.39
N CYS A 244 -12.84 -10.89 12.99
CA CYS A 244 -12.54 -11.68 14.16
C CYS A 244 -11.99 -10.82 15.31
N GLY A 245 -12.58 -10.97 16.49
CA GLY A 245 -12.14 -10.30 17.71
C GLY A 245 -13.28 -9.60 18.43
N GLY A 246 -12.96 -8.90 19.51
CA GLY A 246 -13.91 -8.11 20.28
C GLY A 246 -13.87 -8.41 21.78
N ASN A 247 -14.70 -7.71 22.54
CA ASN A 247 -14.85 -7.94 23.98
C ASN A 247 -15.98 -8.96 24.21
N ILE A 248 -15.72 -9.98 25.00
CA ILE A 248 -16.70 -11.02 25.36
C ILE A 248 -16.91 -10.99 26.86
N THR A 249 -18.14 -10.74 27.28
CA THR A 249 -18.56 -10.96 28.68
C THR A 249 -19.00 -12.41 28.83
N VAL A 250 -18.35 -13.14 29.73
CA VAL A 250 -18.57 -14.57 29.91
C VAL A 250 -19.56 -14.80 31.04
N ASP A 251 -20.82 -14.98 30.66
CA ASP A 251 -21.90 -15.35 31.57
C ASP A 251 -22.25 -16.86 31.52
N GLY A 252 -21.59 -17.62 30.66
CA GLY A 252 -21.79 -19.06 30.46
C GLY A 252 -20.90 -19.62 29.34
N PRO A 253 -21.13 -20.88 28.92
CA PRO A 253 -20.35 -21.51 27.87
C PRO A 253 -20.59 -20.85 26.51
N GLY A 254 -19.54 -20.69 25.73
CA GLY A 254 -19.60 -20.14 24.39
C GLY A 254 -18.43 -20.59 23.52
N LYS A 255 -18.35 -20.07 22.30
CA LYS A 255 -17.26 -20.39 21.38
C LYS A 255 -16.84 -19.23 20.50
N ILE A 256 -15.58 -19.26 20.06
CA ILE A 256 -15.03 -18.37 19.03
C ILE A 256 -14.35 -19.19 17.93
N THR A 257 -14.42 -18.68 16.70
CA THR A 257 -13.73 -19.22 15.51
C THR A 257 -13.12 -18.07 14.71
N ASN A 258 -12.16 -18.39 13.84
CA ASN A 258 -11.55 -17.43 12.93
C ASN A 258 -11.94 -17.64 11.46
N LEU A 259 -13.15 -18.15 11.17
CA LEU A 259 -13.62 -18.45 9.81
C LEU A 259 -14.32 -17.24 9.15
N PRO A 260 -13.75 -16.59 8.11
CA PRO A 260 -14.47 -15.61 7.33
C PRO A 260 -14.71 -16.17 5.92
N SER A 261 -15.97 -16.50 5.64
CA SER A 261 -16.56 -16.51 4.29
C SER A 261 -16.17 -17.60 3.26
N PHE A 262 -14.98 -18.23 3.29
CA PHE A 262 -14.56 -19.18 2.22
C PHE A 262 -13.96 -20.52 2.70
N GLY A 263 -13.96 -20.80 4.01
CA GLY A 263 -13.53 -22.10 4.57
C GLY A 263 -12.09 -22.17 5.09
N THR A 264 -11.29 -21.12 4.89
CA THR A 264 -9.96 -20.91 5.49
C THR A 264 -9.90 -19.54 6.18
N TYR A 265 -8.88 -19.30 7.01
CA TYR A 265 -8.65 -17.98 7.60
C TYR A 265 -7.92 -17.03 6.64
N GLU A 266 -8.05 -15.73 6.88
CA GLU A 266 -7.35 -14.69 6.11
C GLU A 266 -5.86 -14.63 6.45
N ARG A 267 -5.01 -14.34 5.46
CA ARG A 267 -3.57 -14.16 5.63
C ARG A 267 -3.25 -12.74 6.10
N ASP A 268 -2.15 -12.58 6.83
CA ASP A 268 -1.63 -11.31 7.37
C ASP A 268 -2.64 -10.60 8.29
N VAL A 269 -3.36 -11.37 9.11
CA VAL A 269 -4.39 -10.84 10.01
C VAL A 269 -4.04 -11.04 11.48
N ILE A 270 -4.50 -10.10 12.31
CA ILE A 270 -4.41 -10.19 13.76
C ILE A 270 -5.81 -10.02 14.35
N CYS A 271 -6.31 -11.07 15.01
CA CYS A 271 -7.58 -11.05 15.73
C CYS A 271 -7.33 -11.03 17.23
N ARG A 272 -8.05 -10.21 17.98
CA ARG A 272 -7.93 -10.14 19.45
C ARG A 272 -9.29 -10.22 20.11
N TRP A 273 -9.45 -11.18 21.02
CA TRP A 273 -10.63 -11.29 21.89
C TRP A 273 -10.23 -11.00 23.34
N ASN A 274 -10.93 -10.06 23.98
CA ASN A 274 -10.76 -9.77 25.40
C ASN A 274 -11.96 -10.32 26.16
N PHE A 275 -11.72 -11.32 27.00
CA PHE A 275 -12.73 -11.97 27.81
C PHE A 275 -12.81 -11.32 29.19
N SER A 276 -14.03 -11.14 29.67
CA SER A 276 -14.36 -10.64 31.01
C SER A 276 -15.41 -11.53 31.65
N GLY A 277 -14.99 -12.34 32.64
CA GLY A 277 -15.87 -13.12 33.48
C GLY A 277 -16.28 -12.36 34.75
N LYS A 278 -17.22 -12.92 35.50
CA LYS A 278 -17.61 -12.39 36.81
C LYS A 278 -16.43 -12.45 37.80
N ASP A 279 -16.39 -11.47 38.71
CA ASP A 279 -15.36 -11.43 39.77
C ASP A 279 -15.39 -12.70 40.63
N GLY A 280 -14.19 -13.21 40.94
CA GLY A 280 -14.01 -14.44 41.73
C GLY A 280 -14.23 -15.74 40.96
N LYS A 281 -14.34 -15.69 39.62
CA LYS A 281 -14.46 -16.85 38.74
C LYS A 281 -13.28 -16.96 37.78
N HIS A 282 -12.99 -18.16 37.32
CA HIS A 282 -11.90 -18.41 36.37
C HIS A 282 -12.43 -18.71 34.97
N LEU A 283 -11.70 -18.24 33.96
CA LEU A 283 -12.01 -18.57 32.57
C LEU A 283 -11.33 -19.89 32.18
N LEU A 284 -12.11 -20.78 31.56
CA LEU A 284 -11.63 -22.03 31.01
C LEU A 284 -11.75 -21.97 29.48
N PHE A 285 -10.68 -22.32 28.77
CA PHE A 285 -10.66 -22.44 27.31
C PHE A 285 -10.35 -23.87 26.89
N MET A 286 -11.02 -24.37 25.85
CA MET A 286 -10.74 -25.67 25.23
C MET A 286 -10.54 -25.49 23.74
N ILE A 287 -9.43 -26.01 23.22
CA ILE A 287 -9.15 -26.05 21.79
C ILE A 287 -9.90 -27.24 21.18
N THR A 288 -11.02 -27.01 20.51
CA THR A 288 -11.82 -28.09 19.89
C THR A 288 -11.40 -28.37 18.45
N LYS A 289 -10.87 -27.36 17.76
CA LYS A 289 -10.29 -27.50 16.42
C LYS A 289 -9.11 -26.55 16.29
N LEU A 290 -8.02 -27.02 15.71
CA LEU A 290 -6.82 -26.24 15.45
C LEU A 290 -6.12 -26.83 14.24
N ASN A 291 -6.08 -26.06 13.17
CA ASN A 291 -5.38 -26.38 11.93
C ASN A 291 -4.89 -25.07 11.33
N LEU A 292 -3.71 -24.65 11.80
CA LEU A 292 -2.97 -23.47 11.33
C LEU A 292 -1.67 -23.92 10.65
N GLU A 293 -0.96 -23.00 10.00
CA GLU A 293 0.38 -23.28 9.46
C GLU A 293 1.31 -23.84 10.57
N PRO A 294 1.77 -25.10 10.46
CA PRO A 294 2.65 -25.69 11.45
C PRO A 294 4.05 -25.09 11.33
N SER A 295 4.57 -24.60 12.45
CA SER A 295 5.93 -24.08 12.56
C SER A 295 6.52 -24.42 13.93
N SER A 296 7.86 -24.43 14.03
CA SER A 296 8.54 -24.57 15.31
C SER A 296 8.09 -23.47 16.26
N ASP A 297 7.61 -23.83 17.46
CA ASP A 297 7.06 -22.91 18.47
C ASP A 297 5.94 -21.99 17.98
N CYS A 298 5.23 -22.38 16.90
CA CYS A 298 4.14 -21.61 16.31
C CYS A 298 4.52 -20.13 16.02
N GLN A 299 5.66 -19.94 15.35
CA GLN A 299 6.18 -18.61 15.00
C GLN A 299 5.51 -18.00 13.76
N ASN A 300 4.91 -18.83 12.91
CA ASN A 300 4.21 -18.39 11.70
C ASN A 300 2.77 -18.02 12.06
N ASP A 301 1.87 -19.00 12.04
CA ASP A 301 0.48 -18.81 12.42
C ASP A 301 0.23 -19.38 13.81
N PHE A 302 -0.49 -18.64 14.65
CA PHE A 302 -0.79 -19.11 16.00
C PHE A 302 -2.06 -18.52 16.57
N VAL A 303 -2.67 -19.27 17.48
CA VAL A 303 -3.57 -18.73 18.50
C VAL A 303 -2.86 -18.78 19.86
N ALA A 304 -2.87 -17.68 20.60
CA ALA A 304 -2.30 -17.56 21.93
C ALA A 304 -3.40 -17.24 22.94
N ILE A 305 -3.38 -17.93 24.08
CA ILE A 305 -4.35 -17.75 25.17
C ILE A 305 -3.55 -17.25 26.38
N GLY A 306 -3.53 -15.93 26.57
CA GLY A 306 -2.73 -15.29 27.63
C GLY A 306 -1.27 -15.71 27.61
N SER A 307 -0.78 -16.10 28.79
CA SER A 307 0.57 -16.61 29.02
C SER A 307 0.69 -18.13 28.87
N ALA A 308 -0.38 -18.85 28.50
CA ALA A 308 -0.39 -20.31 28.37
C ALA A 308 0.39 -20.85 27.16
N GLY A 309 0.82 -19.97 26.25
CA GLY A 309 1.62 -20.32 25.08
C GLY A 309 0.88 -20.12 23.75
N ARG A 310 1.57 -20.48 22.66
CA ARG A 310 1.08 -20.40 21.28
C ARG A 310 0.72 -21.80 20.77
N PHE A 311 -0.38 -21.88 20.04
CA PHE A 311 -0.92 -23.12 19.50
C PHE A 311 -1.14 -22.98 17.98
N CYS A 312 -0.75 -24.01 17.22
CA CYS A 312 -0.86 -24.04 15.77
C CYS A 312 -1.07 -25.43 15.17
N ALA A 313 -0.77 -26.50 15.93
CA ALA A 313 -0.70 -27.86 15.42
C ALA A 313 -1.91 -28.71 15.83
N GLN A 314 -2.31 -29.65 14.95
CA GLN A 314 -3.53 -30.46 15.14
C GLN A 314 -3.47 -31.43 16.33
N ASP A 315 -2.27 -31.86 16.73
CA ASP A 315 -2.03 -32.70 17.91
C ASP A 315 -2.33 -31.98 19.23
N GLN A 316 -2.46 -30.64 19.20
CA GLN A 316 -2.85 -29.81 20.34
C GLN A 316 -4.39 -29.70 20.49
N ASN A 317 -5.18 -30.33 19.63
CA ASN A 317 -6.63 -30.43 19.79
C ASN A 317 -6.99 -31.17 21.09
N GLY A 318 -7.98 -30.67 21.82
CA GLY A 318 -8.39 -31.16 23.14
C GLY A 318 -7.66 -30.49 24.30
N THR A 319 -6.65 -29.64 24.04
CA THR A 319 -5.97 -28.88 25.10
C THR A 319 -6.95 -27.98 25.84
N THR A 320 -6.95 -28.08 27.17
CA THR A 320 -7.79 -27.27 28.06
C THR A 320 -6.91 -26.39 28.93
N ILE A 321 -7.24 -25.10 29.00
CA ILE A 321 -6.46 -24.06 29.67
C ILE A 321 -7.36 -23.39 30.71
N ASN A 322 -6.98 -23.53 31.99
CA ASN A 322 -7.55 -22.75 33.09
C ASN A 322 -6.67 -21.52 33.29
N THR A 323 -7.24 -20.33 33.13
CA THR A 323 -6.49 -19.07 33.21
C THR A 323 -6.11 -18.66 34.62
N GLY A 324 -6.84 -19.14 35.64
CA GLY A 324 -6.71 -18.60 37.00
C GLY A 324 -7.17 -17.14 37.15
N GLU A 325 -7.67 -16.52 36.08
CA GLU A 325 -8.02 -15.10 36.01
C GLU A 325 -9.44 -14.92 35.46
N ASN A 326 -10.15 -13.89 35.94
CA ASN A 326 -11.47 -13.50 35.42
C ASN A 326 -11.37 -12.65 34.15
N GLN A 327 -10.17 -12.27 33.74
CA GLN A 327 -9.91 -11.57 32.48
C GLN A 327 -8.89 -12.36 31.66
N MET A 328 -9.07 -12.40 30.34
CA MET A 328 -8.12 -13.09 29.48
C MET A 328 -8.09 -12.48 28.08
N THR A 329 -6.90 -12.43 27.47
CA THR A 329 -6.75 -12.04 26.07
C THR A 329 -6.39 -13.26 25.23
N VAL A 330 -7.18 -13.50 24.19
CA VAL A 330 -6.88 -14.47 23.14
C VAL A 330 -6.45 -13.72 21.89
N LEU A 331 -5.30 -14.09 21.32
CA LEU A 331 -4.69 -13.46 20.16
C LEU A 331 -4.49 -14.49 19.06
N PHE A 332 -5.06 -14.26 17.88
CA PHE A 332 -4.71 -15.00 16.68
C PHE A 332 -3.86 -14.11 15.77
N SER A 333 -2.81 -14.67 15.18
CA SER A 333 -1.94 -14.01 14.21
C SER A 333 -1.67 -14.97 13.05
N SER A 334 -1.81 -14.50 11.83
CA SER A 334 -1.34 -15.20 10.62
C SER A 334 -0.29 -14.40 9.87
N ASN A 335 0.59 -15.09 9.15
CA ASN A 335 1.54 -14.49 8.22
C ASN A 335 0.94 -14.42 6.78
N MET A 336 1.78 -14.16 5.78
CA MET A 336 1.34 -14.05 4.37
C MET A 336 1.20 -15.39 3.62
N GLU A 337 1.43 -16.55 4.27
CA GLU A 337 1.54 -17.88 3.64
C GLU A 337 0.60 -18.94 4.30
N ASP A 338 0.54 -20.14 3.69
CA ASP A 338 -0.15 -21.37 4.14
C ASP A 338 -1.43 -21.22 4.99
N GLU A 339 -2.50 -20.62 4.45
CA GLU A 339 -3.78 -20.58 5.14
C GLU A 339 -4.45 -21.96 5.22
N ARG A 340 -5.00 -22.27 6.38
CA ARG A 340 -5.66 -23.54 6.67
C ARG A 340 -7.07 -23.33 7.21
N THR A 341 -7.69 -24.40 7.71
CA THR A 341 -9.10 -24.40 8.13
C THR A 341 -9.37 -23.71 9.47
N GLY A 342 -8.33 -23.16 10.11
CA GLY A 342 -8.47 -22.28 11.27
C GLY A 342 -8.58 -23.00 12.59
N PHE A 343 -9.22 -22.34 13.55
CA PHE A 343 -9.41 -22.86 14.90
C PHE A 343 -10.85 -22.66 15.40
N GLU A 344 -11.22 -23.46 16.39
CA GLU A 344 -12.38 -23.28 17.25
C GLU A 344 -11.92 -23.39 18.71
N LEU A 345 -12.25 -22.37 19.50
CA LEU A 345 -12.08 -22.36 20.95
C LEU A 345 -13.44 -22.33 21.62
N GLN A 346 -13.69 -23.27 22.51
CA GLN A 346 -14.80 -23.17 23.46
C GLN A 346 -14.31 -22.51 24.74
N TYR A 347 -15.16 -21.69 25.35
CA TYR A 347 -14.87 -21.04 26.62
C TYR A 347 -16.01 -21.25 27.61
N ASN A 348 -15.69 -21.25 28.90
CA ASN A 348 -16.67 -21.29 29.98
C ASN A 348 -16.13 -20.54 31.22
N VAL A 349 -17.00 -20.27 32.18
CA VAL A 349 -16.68 -19.67 33.48
C VAL A 349 -16.91 -20.70 34.60
N LEU A 350 -15.94 -20.82 35.52
CA LEU A 350 -15.97 -21.74 36.67
C LEU A 350 -15.95 -21.00 38.00
#